data_AF-A0A672MHZ3-F1
#
_entry.id   AF-A0A672MHZ3-F1
#
_cell.length_a   1.000
_cell.length_b   1.000
_cell.length_c   1.000
_cell.angle_alpha   90.00
_cell.angle_beta   90.00
_cell.angle_gamma   90.00
#
_symmetry.space_group_name_H-M   'P 1'
#
loop_
_entity.id
_entity.type
_entity.pdbx_description
1 polymer ?
#
loop_
_entity_poly.entity_id
_entity_poly.type
_entity_poly.pdbx_seq_one_letter_code
_entity_poly.pdbx_strand_id
1 'polypeptide(L)'
;DKCSSQKVALPRMCFVDPVRQCAECSLISQKEVEFYDKQLKVLTAGGTFLVRVDSSEKSETMVCRLSNNHRYLFLDGESHFEVELSRISSMQVLTEGSTPGGEKDICSYTSLLDSQISEGCSLRASGMVLQYKPPGSQNLQQLHMDPADDKRIASAWLAAMHKAAKFLYESRDQ
;
A
#
# COMPACT_ATOMS: atom_id res chain seq x y z
N ASP A 1 7.21 -25.94 -7.25
CA ASP A 1 8.60 -26.17 -7.72
C ASP A 1 8.79 -26.37 -9.24
N LYS A 2 8.15 -25.57 -10.11
CA LYS A 2 8.47 -25.61 -11.56
C LYS A 2 8.40 -24.20 -12.16
N CYS A 3 9.42 -23.38 -11.91
CA CYS A 3 9.67 -22.14 -12.65
C CYS A 3 10.25 -22.49 -14.03
N SER A 4 9.80 -21.81 -15.08
CA SER A 4 9.97 -22.20 -16.49
C SER A 4 11.43 -22.24 -16.98
N SER A 5 11.65 -22.83 -18.16
CA SER A 5 12.99 -23.03 -18.75
C SER A 5 13.66 -21.75 -19.29
N GLN A 6 12.92 -20.65 -19.43
CA GLN A 6 13.43 -19.40 -19.99
C GLN A 6 14.08 -18.53 -18.91
N LYS A 7 15.39 -18.72 -18.75
CA LYS A 7 16.21 -18.12 -17.69
C LYS A 7 16.78 -16.74 -18.07
N VAL A 8 16.47 -15.70 -17.30
CA VAL A 8 17.00 -14.32 -17.40
C VAL A 8 17.96 -14.04 -16.23
N ALA A 9 19.01 -13.25 -16.47
CA ALA A 9 19.99 -12.87 -15.47
C ALA A 9 19.39 -11.91 -14.43
N LEU A 10 19.59 -12.19 -13.14
CA LEU A 10 19.26 -11.26 -12.07
C LEU A 10 20.22 -10.06 -12.02
N PRO A 11 19.73 -8.81 -12.16
CA PRO A 11 20.60 -7.63 -12.18
C PRO A 11 21.40 -7.38 -10.89
N ARG A 12 21.00 -7.97 -9.76
CA ARG A 12 21.56 -7.69 -8.42
C ARG A 12 22.83 -8.48 -8.08
N MET A 13 23.24 -9.47 -8.88
CA MET A 13 24.31 -10.42 -8.52
C MET A 13 25.31 -10.65 -9.67
N CYS A 14 25.73 -9.61 -10.39
CA CYS A 14 26.69 -9.73 -11.51
C CYS A 14 28.15 -10.04 -11.08
N PHE A 15 28.39 -10.49 -9.85
CA PHE A 15 29.72 -10.78 -9.31
C PHE A 15 30.09 -12.28 -9.37
N VAL A 16 29.10 -13.17 -9.46
CA VAL A 16 29.25 -14.63 -9.61
C VAL A 16 28.09 -15.10 -10.52
N ASP A 17 28.30 -16.13 -11.35
CA ASP A 17 27.36 -16.63 -12.39
C ASP A 17 25.87 -16.26 -12.13
N PRO A 18 25.22 -15.44 -12.98
CA PRO A 18 23.96 -14.82 -12.65
C PRO A 18 22.92 -15.84 -12.23
N VAL A 19 22.35 -15.67 -11.04
CA VAL A 19 21.18 -16.44 -10.61
C VAL A 19 20.09 -16.23 -11.67
N ARG A 20 19.70 -17.34 -12.29
CA ARG A 20 18.79 -17.37 -13.42
C ARG A 20 17.34 -17.48 -12.93
N GLN A 21 16.50 -16.50 -13.24
CA GLN A 21 15.06 -16.53 -12.96
C GLN A 21 14.27 -16.81 -14.23
N CYS A 22 13.11 -17.47 -14.13
CA CYS A 22 12.19 -17.48 -15.27
C CYS A 22 11.66 -16.07 -15.55
N ALA A 23 11.21 -15.81 -16.79
CA ALA A 23 10.69 -14.50 -17.20
C ALA A 23 9.60 -13.96 -16.24
N GLU A 24 8.68 -14.82 -15.80
CA GLU A 24 7.63 -14.46 -14.83
C GLU A 24 8.21 -14.03 -13.47
N CYS A 25 9.14 -14.81 -12.91
CA CYS A 25 9.82 -14.46 -11.67
C CYS A 25 10.67 -13.19 -11.82
N SER A 26 11.28 -12.95 -12.98
CA SER A 26 12.05 -11.73 -13.26
C SER A 26 11.17 -10.48 -13.20
N LEU A 27 9.92 -10.56 -13.68
CA LEU A 27 8.97 -9.44 -13.59
C LEU A 27 8.55 -9.16 -12.15
N ILE A 28 8.30 -10.21 -11.36
CA ILE A 28 7.95 -10.08 -9.93
C ILE A 28 9.13 -9.44 -9.18
N SER A 29 10.34 -9.99 -9.34
CA SER A 29 11.54 -9.45 -8.69
C SER A 29 11.84 -8.01 -9.11
N GLN A 30 11.61 -7.63 -10.36
CA GLN A 30 11.78 -6.24 -10.79
C GLN A 30 10.77 -5.29 -10.10
N LYS A 31 9.51 -5.71 -9.95
CA LYS A 31 8.50 -4.93 -9.21
C LYS A 31 8.84 -4.81 -7.73
N GLU A 32 9.33 -5.87 -7.11
CA GLU A 32 9.83 -5.85 -5.72
C GLU A 32 11.02 -4.89 -5.58
N VAL A 33 12.00 -4.98 -6.48
CA VAL A 33 13.16 -4.07 -6.50
C VAL A 33 12.72 -2.62 -6.52
N GLU A 34 11.82 -2.27 -7.45
CA GLU A 34 11.31 -0.90 -7.55
C GLU A 34 10.56 -0.46 -6.30
N PHE A 35 9.77 -1.36 -5.70
CA PHE A 35 9.07 -1.08 -4.45
C PHE A 35 10.05 -0.76 -3.31
N TYR A 36 11.03 -1.63 -3.07
CA TYR A 36 11.99 -1.45 -1.98
C TYR A 36 12.90 -0.24 -2.19
N ASP A 37 13.28 0.08 -3.43
CA ASP A 37 14.21 1.19 -3.70
C ASP A 37 13.52 2.56 -3.66
N LYS A 38 12.26 2.65 -4.10
CA LYS A 38 11.50 3.89 -4.23
C LYS A 38 10.39 4.03 -3.19
N GLN A 39 9.45 3.09 -3.17
CA GLN A 39 8.20 3.20 -2.42
C GLN A 39 8.44 3.10 -0.92
N LEU A 40 9.39 2.26 -0.50
CA LEU A 40 9.73 2.10 0.92
C LEU A 40 10.18 3.44 1.54
N LYS A 41 11.00 4.21 0.83
CA LYS A 41 11.47 5.52 1.29
C LYS A 41 10.34 6.51 1.47
N VAL A 42 9.36 6.49 0.55
CA VAL A 42 8.15 7.31 0.65
C VAL A 42 7.35 6.93 1.91
N LEU A 43 7.15 5.63 2.13
CA LEU A 43 6.40 5.13 3.29
C LEU A 43 7.05 5.48 4.62
N THR A 44 8.38 5.35 4.73
CA THR A 44 9.14 5.67 5.95
C THR A 44 9.28 7.18 6.17
N ALA A 45 9.34 7.98 5.10
CA ALA A 45 9.35 9.45 5.21
C ALA A 45 8.01 9.98 5.78
N GLY A 46 6.92 9.27 5.46
CA GLY A 46 5.59 9.59 5.95
C GLY A 46 4.84 10.62 5.11
N GLY A 47 3.57 10.82 5.45
CA GLY A 47 2.71 11.84 4.87
C GLY A 47 1.73 12.37 5.93
N THR A 48 1.22 13.58 5.71
CA THR A 48 0.27 14.21 6.65
C THR A 48 -1.16 13.99 6.20
N PHE A 49 -1.99 13.49 7.11
CA PHE A 49 -3.37 13.12 6.85
C PHE A 49 -4.30 13.64 7.95
N LEU A 50 -5.53 13.95 7.58
CA LEU A 50 -6.66 14.05 8.50
C LEU A 50 -7.16 12.64 8.77
N VAL A 51 -6.98 12.20 10.01
CA VAL A 51 -7.31 10.86 10.47
C VAL A 51 -8.61 10.91 11.26
N ARG A 52 -9.53 10.00 10.94
CA ARG A 52 -10.77 9.78 11.66
C ARG A 52 -10.83 8.34 12.12
N VAL A 53 -11.09 8.15 13.41
CA VAL A 53 -11.23 6.83 14.01
C VAL A 53 -12.70 6.46 14.03
N ASP A 54 -13.05 5.33 13.44
CA ASP A 54 -14.41 4.83 13.27
C ASP A 54 -15.33 5.91 12.68
N SER A 55 -16.58 5.99 13.15
CA SER A 55 -17.54 7.04 12.77
C SER A 55 -17.44 8.28 13.67
N SER A 56 -16.27 8.58 14.24
CA SER A 56 -16.09 9.79 15.04
C SER A 56 -16.23 11.04 14.17
N GLU A 57 -16.99 12.04 14.62
CA GLU A 57 -17.07 13.34 13.92
C GLU A 57 -15.75 14.14 14.03
N LYS A 58 -14.87 13.79 14.98
CA LYS A 58 -13.58 14.45 15.17
C LYS A 58 -12.55 13.84 14.22
N SER A 59 -11.99 14.68 13.35
CA SER A 59 -10.78 14.36 12.58
C SER A 59 -9.57 15.07 13.20
N GLU A 60 -8.42 14.42 13.15
CA GLU A 60 -7.17 14.91 13.71
C GLU A 60 -6.08 14.92 12.64
N THR A 61 -5.29 15.99 12.56
CA THR A 61 -4.15 16.04 11.64
C THR A 61 -3.00 15.22 12.22
N MET A 62 -2.61 14.15 11.54
CA MET A 62 -1.57 13.23 11.97
C MET A 62 -0.53 13.00 10.88
N VAL A 63 0.71 12.74 11.28
CA VAL A 63 1.76 12.24 10.40
C VAL A 63 1.71 10.71 10.41
N CYS A 64 1.48 10.13 9.24
CA CYS A 64 1.40 8.68 9.06
C CYS A 64 2.67 8.18 8.39
N ARG A 65 3.37 7.24 9.03
CA ARG A 65 4.65 6.69 8.54
C ARG A 65 4.80 5.21 8.83
N LEU A 66 5.53 4.53 7.97
CA LEU A 66 5.94 3.15 8.19
C LEU A 66 7.14 3.09 9.16
N SER A 67 7.11 2.14 10.08
CA SER A 67 8.21 1.90 11.03
C SER A 67 9.49 1.46 10.32
N ASN A 68 10.66 1.71 10.92
CA ASN A 68 11.96 1.34 10.34
C ASN A 68 12.16 -0.17 10.17
N ASN A 69 11.44 -0.99 10.94
CA ASN A 69 11.40 -2.44 10.78
C ASN A 69 10.28 -2.92 9.84
N HIS A 70 9.54 -1.99 9.23
CA HIS A 70 8.45 -2.21 8.28
C HIS A 70 7.33 -3.13 8.80
N ARG A 71 7.07 -3.09 10.11
CA ARG A 71 6.04 -3.92 10.77
C ARG A 71 4.86 -3.15 11.31
N TYR A 72 5.00 -1.84 11.48
CA TYR A 72 3.98 -0.98 12.09
C TYR A 72 3.77 0.27 11.24
N LEU A 73 2.52 0.74 11.20
CA LEU A 73 2.19 2.10 10.82
C LEU A 73 2.04 2.94 12.10
N PHE A 74 2.78 4.03 12.16
CA PHE A 74 2.64 5.03 13.20
C PHE A 74 1.80 6.18 12.67
N LEU A 75 0.79 6.57 13.44
CA LEU A 75 0.01 7.78 13.23
C LEU A 75 0.28 8.69 14.45
N ASP A 76 1.12 9.70 14.22
CA ASP A 76 1.64 10.61 15.24
C ASP A 76 0.91 11.98 15.12
N GLY A 77 0.16 12.39 16.14
CA GLY A 77 -0.58 13.67 16.20
C GLY A 77 -0.64 14.22 17.64
N GLU A 78 -1.80 14.75 18.04
CA GLU A 78 -2.14 14.91 19.46
C GLU A 78 -2.31 13.54 20.13
N SER A 79 -2.89 12.61 19.40
CA SER A 79 -3.02 11.20 19.73
C SER A 79 -1.88 10.39 19.10
N HIS A 80 -1.61 9.19 19.63
CA HIS A 80 -0.63 8.27 19.07
C HIS A 80 -1.26 6.92 18.79
N PHE A 81 -1.22 6.46 17.53
CA PHE A 81 -1.70 5.14 17.15
C PHE A 81 -0.58 4.31 16.52
N GLU A 82 -0.54 3.04 16.93
CA GLU A 82 0.39 2.05 16.39
C GLU A 82 -0.42 0.89 15.80
N VAL A 83 -0.38 0.77 14.47
CA VAL A 83 -1.10 -0.30 13.76
C VAL A 83 -0.10 -1.33 13.25
N GLU A 84 -0.10 -2.52 13.84
CA GLU A 84 0.71 -3.64 13.37
C GLU A 84 0.18 -4.13 12.01
N LEU A 85 1.04 -4.23 11.00
CA LEU A 85 0.62 -4.62 9.64
C LEU A 85 0.00 -6.02 9.60
N SER A 86 0.45 -6.93 10.45
CA SER A 86 -0.09 -8.30 10.57
C SER A 86 -1.54 -8.34 11.06
N ARG A 87 -2.01 -7.27 11.71
CA ARG A 87 -3.36 -7.14 12.26
C ARG A 87 -4.33 -6.40 11.34
N ILE A 88 -3.85 -5.97 10.18
CA ILE A 88 -4.67 -5.34 9.16
C ILE A 88 -5.55 -6.41 8.52
N SER A 89 -6.86 -6.21 8.60
CA SER A 89 -7.85 -7.08 7.98
C SER A 89 -8.15 -6.64 6.55
N SER A 90 -8.31 -5.33 6.32
CA SER A 90 -8.56 -4.78 5.00
C SER A 90 -7.91 -3.41 4.84
N MET A 91 -7.56 -3.05 3.61
CA MET A 91 -7.01 -1.74 3.25
C MET A 91 -7.56 -1.35 1.90
N GLN A 92 -8.15 -0.16 1.81
CA GLN A 92 -8.81 0.34 0.62
C GLN A 92 -8.33 1.76 0.34
N VAL A 93 -7.80 2.01 -0.85
CA VAL A 93 -7.42 3.36 -1.26
C VAL A 93 -8.58 3.99 -2.02
N LEU A 94 -8.96 5.20 -1.61
CA LEU A 94 -10.01 5.98 -2.23
C LEU A 94 -9.41 6.79 -3.39
N THR A 95 -10.12 6.86 -4.51
CA THR A 95 -9.69 7.60 -5.70
C THR A 95 -10.72 8.67 -6.05
N GLU A 96 -10.27 9.91 -6.29
CA GLU A 96 -11.13 10.97 -6.81
C GLU A 96 -11.34 10.79 -8.32
N GLY A 97 -12.52 10.32 -8.74
CA GLY A 97 -12.83 10.17 -10.16
C GLY A 97 -14.01 9.28 -10.51
N SER A 98 -15.23 9.64 -10.08
CA SER A 98 -16.45 9.14 -10.74
C SER A 98 -17.54 10.21 -10.65
N THR A 99 -17.76 10.92 -11.75
CA THR A 99 -19.00 11.69 -11.97
C THR A 99 -20.22 10.77 -11.83
N PRO A 100 -21.36 11.23 -11.27
CA PRO A 100 -22.53 10.39 -11.06
C PRO A 100 -23.24 10.13 -12.41
N GLY A 101 -22.86 9.07 -13.10
CA GLY A 101 -23.45 8.71 -14.40
C GLY A 101 -22.87 7.49 -15.11
N GLY A 102 -21.99 6.73 -14.46
CA GLY A 102 -21.44 5.46 -14.95
C GLY A 102 -21.21 4.53 -13.77
N GLU A 103 -21.34 3.23 -14.00
CA GLU A 103 -21.50 2.19 -12.97
C GLU A 103 -20.43 2.21 -11.87
N LYS A 104 -20.84 1.77 -10.68
CA LYS A 104 -20.04 1.73 -9.45
C LYS A 104 -18.75 0.91 -9.61
N ASP A 105 -17.66 1.57 -9.99
CA ASP A 105 -16.31 1.04 -9.77
C ASP A 105 -15.77 1.62 -8.46
N ILE A 106 -16.24 1.03 -7.36
CA ILE A 106 -15.43 0.96 -6.14
C ILE A 106 -14.25 0.09 -6.55
N CYS A 107 -13.01 0.59 -6.47
CA CYS A 107 -11.79 -0.25 -6.45
C CYS A 107 -11.74 -1.08 -5.16
N SER A 108 -12.80 -1.83 -4.93
CA SER A 108 -12.84 -3.01 -4.12
C SER A 108 -12.10 -4.10 -4.89
N TYR A 109 -11.69 -5.13 -4.16
CA TYR A 109 -10.95 -6.33 -4.57
C TYR A 109 -11.28 -6.96 -5.96
N THR A 110 -12.32 -6.52 -6.68
CA THR A 110 -12.73 -7.04 -8.00
C THR A 110 -11.98 -6.51 -9.23
N SER A 111 -11.12 -5.50 -9.15
CA SER A 111 -10.22 -5.15 -10.29
C SER A 111 -8.95 -6.02 -10.34
N LEU A 112 -8.91 -7.15 -9.63
CA LEU A 112 -7.75 -8.02 -9.51
C LEU A 112 -7.45 -8.92 -10.71
N LEU A 113 -8.27 -8.91 -11.78
CA LEU A 113 -8.05 -9.83 -12.90
C LEU A 113 -7.85 -9.21 -14.28
N ASP A 114 -7.99 -7.90 -14.45
CA ASP A 114 -7.77 -7.34 -15.77
C ASP A 114 -6.90 -6.10 -15.78
N SER A 115 -5.90 -6.21 -16.64
CA SER A 115 -5.23 -5.12 -17.29
C SER A 115 -4.41 -4.19 -16.40
N GLN A 116 -3.08 -4.36 -16.57
CA GLN A 116 -2.17 -3.26 -16.84
C GLN A 116 -2.64 -1.95 -16.21
N ILE A 117 -2.15 -1.66 -15.00
CA ILE A 117 -1.91 -0.27 -14.65
C ILE A 117 -0.87 0.19 -15.67
N SER A 118 -1.35 0.61 -16.83
CA SER A 118 -0.63 1.47 -17.74
C SER A 118 -0.04 2.55 -16.87
N GLU A 119 1.26 2.80 -17.02
CA GLU A 119 2.02 3.84 -16.33
C GLU A 119 1.39 5.25 -16.44
N GLY A 120 0.24 5.41 -17.12
CA GLY A 120 -0.56 6.62 -17.23
C GLY A 120 -1.89 6.67 -16.45
N CYS A 121 -2.32 5.64 -15.70
CA CYS A 121 -3.53 5.77 -14.85
C CYS A 121 -3.20 6.50 -13.54
N SER A 122 -3.03 7.82 -13.62
CA SER A 122 -2.90 8.71 -12.45
C SER A 122 -4.27 8.93 -11.81
N LEU A 123 -4.96 7.85 -11.39
CA LEU A 123 -6.04 7.98 -10.42
C LEU A 123 -5.40 8.54 -9.14
N ARG A 124 -5.65 9.82 -8.88
CA ARG A 124 -5.09 10.48 -7.70
C ARG A 124 -5.76 9.86 -6.49
N ALA A 125 -5.00 9.06 -5.74
CA ALA A 125 -5.42 8.57 -4.46
C ALA A 125 -5.80 9.78 -3.59
N SER A 126 -7.08 9.84 -3.20
CA SER A 126 -7.71 10.93 -2.48
C SER A 126 -7.94 10.60 -1.01
N GLY A 127 -7.69 9.35 -0.60
CA GLY A 127 -7.75 8.93 0.79
C GLY A 127 -7.48 7.43 0.92
N MET A 128 -7.54 6.93 2.15
CA MET A 128 -7.45 5.50 2.44
C MET A 128 -8.30 5.14 3.66
N VAL A 129 -8.85 3.94 3.62
CA VAL A 129 -9.55 3.31 4.72
C VAL A 129 -8.76 2.08 5.14
N LEU A 130 -8.42 2.01 6.42
CA LEU A 130 -7.72 0.91 7.04
C LEU A 130 -8.60 0.23 8.08
N GLN A 131 -8.82 -1.07 7.97
CA GLN A 131 -9.48 -1.85 9.02
C GLN A 131 -8.47 -2.78 9.68
N TYR A 132 -8.37 -2.69 11.00
CA TYR A 132 -7.42 -3.47 11.78
C TYR A 132 -8.02 -3.91 13.11
N LYS A 133 -7.38 -4.91 13.72
CA LYS A 133 -7.77 -5.41 15.04
C LYS A 133 -6.80 -4.92 16.13
N PRO A 134 -7.20 -3.97 16.99
CA PRO A 134 -6.33 -3.46 18.05
C PRO A 134 -5.89 -4.56 19.04
N PRO A 135 -4.70 -4.45 19.64
CA PRO A 135 -4.25 -5.38 20.67
C PRO A 135 -5.22 -5.34 21.87
N GLY A 136 -5.70 -6.50 22.30
CA GLY A 136 -6.64 -6.62 23.42
C GLY A 136 -8.12 -6.43 23.05
N SER A 137 -8.45 -6.05 21.81
CA SER A 137 -9.84 -5.95 21.33
C SER A 137 -10.21 -7.13 20.43
N GLN A 138 -11.46 -7.58 20.50
CA GLN A 138 -12.02 -8.49 19.49
C GLN A 138 -12.66 -7.76 18.31
N ASN A 139 -12.98 -6.47 18.47
CA ASN A 139 -13.68 -5.68 17.48
C ASN A 139 -12.70 -5.08 16.47
N LEU A 140 -13.14 -5.01 15.21
CA LEU A 140 -12.44 -4.28 14.17
C LEU A 140 -12.58 -2.79 14.42
N GLN A 141 -11.50 -2.07 14.18
CA GLN A 141 -11.45 -0.62 14.20
C GLN A 141 -11.11 -0.12 12.81
N GLN A 142 -11.73 0.99 12.41
CA GLN A 142 -11.56 1.60 11.11
C GLN A 142 -10.85 2.95 11.24
N LEU A 143 -9.82 3.17 10.43
CA LEU A 143 -9.16 4.46 10.29
C LEU A 143 -9.45 4.99 8.90
N HIS A 144 -10.03 6.18 8.84
CA HIS A 144 -10.14 6.95 7.62
C HIS A 144 -8.98 7.94 7.57
N MET A 145 -8.31 8.02 6.43
CA MET A 145 -7.17 8.89 6.22
C MET A 145 -7.41 9.72 4.96
N ASP A 146 -7.60 11.01 5.14
CA ASP A 146 -7.77 11.99 4.06
C ASP A 146 -6.51 12.85 3.96
N PRO A 147 -5.98 13.19 2.78
CA PRO A 147 -4.86 14.11 2.64
C PRO A 147 -5.16 15.44 3.35
N ALA A 148 -4.22 15.90 4.18
CA ALA A 148 -4.30 17.23 4.79
C ALA A 148 -3.80 18.30 3.80
N ASP A 149 -2.72 19.01 4.12
CA ASP A 149 -2.24 20.14 3.32
C ASP A 149 -1.36 19.72 2.12
N ASP A 150 -0.43 18.77 2.32
CA ASP A 150 0.47 18.31 1.25
C ASP A 150 -0.13 17.13 0.48
N LYS A 151 -1.06 17.47 -0.42
CA LYS A 151 -1.73 16.49 -1.28
C LYS A 151 -0.76 15.70 -2.18
N ARG A 152 0.41 16.26 -2.50
CA ARG A 152 1.38 15.58 -3.39
C ARG A 152 2.10 14.47 -2.63
N ILE A 153 2.65 14.78 -1.45
CA ILE A 153 3.32 13.80 -0.60
C ILE A 153 2.29 12.77 -0.13
N ALA A 154 1.12 13.20 0.32
CA ALA A 154 0.05 12.31 0.76
C ALA A 154 -0.39 11.36 -0.36
N SER A 155 -0.62 11.84 -1.58
CA SER A 155 -1.03 10.97 -2.70
C SER A 155 0.07 9.98 -3.10
N ALA A 156 1.34 10.40 -3.08
CA ALA A 156 2.47 9.51 -3.31
C ALA A 156 2.57 8.42 -2.22
N TRP A 157 2.34 8.79 -0.96
CA TRP A 157 2.32 7.86 0.17
C TRP A 157 1.15 6.87 0.07
N LEU A 158 -0.05 7.33 -0.28
CA LEU A 158 -1.22 6.47 -0.50
C LEU A 158 -0.98 5.47 -1.65
N ALA A 159 -0.38 5.92 -2.75
CA ALA A 159 -0.03 5.05 -3.86
C ALA A 159 1.05 4.00 -3.47
N ALA A 160 2.04 4.42 -2.67
CA ALA A 160 3.04 3.50 -2.13
C ALA A 160 2.39 2.47 -1.19
N MET A 161 1.44 2.90 -0.35
CA MET A 161 0.76 2.01 0.59
C MET A 161 -0.16 1.02 -0.12
N HIS A 162 -0.83 1.44 -1.20
CA HIS A 162 -1.59 0.54 -2.07
C HIS A 162 -0.71 -0.59 -2.63
N LYS A 163 0.48 -0.24 -3.13
CA LYS A 163 1.46 -1.24 -3.61
C LYS A 163 1.92 -2.15 -2.47
N ALA A 164 2.14 -1.61 -1.27
CA ALA A 164 2.53 -2.39 -0.09
C ALA A 164 1.44 -3.39 0.33
N ALA A 165 0.17 -2.96 0.31
CA ALA A 165 -0.97 -3.79 0.63
C ALA A 165 -1.06 -5.03 -0.26
N LYS A 166 -0.76 -4.87 -1.56
CA LYS A 166 -0.70 -6.00 -2.50
C LYS A 166 0.29 -7.06 -2.04
N PHE A 167 1.51 -6.67 -1.67
CA PHE A 167 2.51 -7.61 -1.13
C PHE A 167 2.06 -8.26 0.19
N LEU A 168 1.38 -7.51 1.06
CA LEU A 168 0.84 -8.04 2.32
C LEU A 168 -0.21 -9.13 2.08
N TYR A 169 -1.12 -8.94 1.12
CA TYR A 169 -2.15 -9.96 0.81
C TYR A 169 -1.57 -11.16 0.05
N GLU A 170 -0.72 -10.93 -0.96
CA GLU A 170 -0.07 -12.02 -1.70
C GLU A 170 0.75 -12.93 -0.78
N SER A 171 1.36 -12.38 0.29
CA SER A 171 2.09 -13.18 1.29
C SER A 171 1.19 -14.04 2.20
N ARG A 172 -0.10 -13.72 2.32
CA ARG A 172 -1.06 -14.46 3.16
C ARG A 172 -1.72 -15.62 2.43
N ASP A 173 -1.78 -15.55 1.09
CA ASP A 173 -2.31 -16.61 0.23
C ASP A 173 -1.26 -17.68 -0.17
N GLN A 174 0.01 -17.52 0.25
CA GLN A 174 1.11 -18.49 0.08
C GLN A 174 1.27 -19.41 1.29
#